data_AF-A0A924QL60-F1
#
_entry.id   AF-A0A924QL60-F1
#
_cell.length_a   1.000
_cell.length_b   1.000
_cell.length_c   1.000
_cell.angle_alpha   90.00
_cell.angle_beta   90.00
_cell.angle_gamma   90.00
#
_symmetry.space_group_name_H-M   'P 1'
#
loop_
_entity.id
_entity.type
_entity.pdbx_description
1 polymer ?
#
loop_
_entity_poly.entity_id
_entity_poly.type
_entity_poly.pdbx_seq_one_letter_code
_entity_poly.pdbx_strand_id
1 'polypeptide(L)'
;MPQIAKLDFPTPLACTTNKFRHLMGALVTASAIGLAGCGGGGGNALVSPSSGLTPTPVPTPVVPNTAYLVVALGSPTAEVGADGTYYLDAGSGRLFGPKVSGAWPSASLSLTGPAGPVGAAGAAGAAGPAGAAGVAGPAGPASPGLYSGSTPPSASLGRDGDFYLNITERTVIGPKANGAWPA
;
A
#
# COMPACT_ATOMS: atom_id res chain seq x y z
N MET A 1 41.94 26.02 -28.47
CA MET A 1 40.65 26.07 -27.75
C MET A 1 40.20 24.63 -27.51
N PRO A 2 40.47 24.02 -26.34
CA PRO A 2 39.96 22.70 -26.00
C PRO A 2 38.75 22.76 -25.07
N GLN A 3 37.95 21.70 -25.16
CA GLN A 3 36.58 21.56 -24.69
C GLN A 3 36.40 21.48 -23.17
N ILE A 4 35.22 21.94 -22.76
CA ILE A 4 34.59 21.73 -21.45
C ILE A 4 34.25 20.24 -21.29
N ALA A 5 34.84 19.61 -20.28
CA ALA A 5 34.39 18.33 -19.74
C ALA A 5 33.96 18.54 -18.28
N LYS A 6 32.69 18.23 -18.01
CA LYS A 6 32.05 18.34 -16.70
C LYS A 6 32.56 17.19 -15.82
N LEU A 7 33.21 17.51 -14.71
CA LEU A 7 33.63 16.54 -13.69
C LEU A 7 32.43 16.25 -12.78
N ASP A 8 31.81 15.09 -12.95
CA ASP A 8 30.89 14.53 -11.95
C ASP A 8 31.72 13.97 -10.80
N PHE A 9 31.58 14.56 -9.62
CA PHE A 9 32.12 14.03 -8.37
C PHE A 9 31.01 13.37 -7.55
N PRO A 10 31.23 12.15 -7.03
CA PRO A 10 30.25 11.44 -6.22
C PRO A 10 30.15 12.06 -4.82
N THR A 11 28.95 11.96 -4.25
CA THR A 11 28.62 12.35 -2.87
C THR A 11 29.57 11.73 -1.83
N PRO A 12 29.85 12.44 -0.73
CA PRO A 12 30.05 11.79 0.54
C PRO A 12 28.96 12.13 1.57
N LEU A 13 28.77 11.15 2.44
CA LEU A 13 27.80 11.03 3.50
C LEU A 13 28.07 11.99 4.68
N ALA A 14 26.97 12.28 5.38
CA ALA A 14 26.83 12.46 6.83
C ALA A 14 27.10 13.83 7.52
N CYS A 15 26.07 14.20 8.30
CA CYS A 15 26.12 14.75 9.67
C CYS A 15 26.62 16.19 9.92
N THR A 16 25.68 17.11 10.21
CA THR A 16 25.68 18.02 11.39
C THR A 16 24.57 19.09 11.28
N THR A 17 23.53 18.92 12.09
CA THR A 17 23.05 19.82 13.17
C THR A 17 22.88 21.34 12.97
N ASN A 18 21.75 21.79 13.54
CA ASN A 18 21.40 23.10 14.08
C ASN A 18 20.86 24.20 13.14
N LYS A 19 19.54 24.41 13.22
CA LYS A 19 18.96 25.75 13.04
C LYS A 19 18.09 26.13 14.24
N PHE A 20 18.71 26.90 15.11
CA PHE A 20 18.12 27.81 16.09
C PHE A 20 16.83 28.47 15.56
N ARG A 21 15.72 28.34 16.30
CA ARG A 21 14.72 29.39 16.40
C ARG A 21 14.42 29.66 17.87
N HIS A 22 15.05 30.72 18.37
CA HIS A 22 14.64 31.49 19.54
C HIS A 22 13.24 32.10 19.30
N LEU A 23 12.34 31.97 20.27
CA LEU A 23 11.65 33.13 20.87
C LEU A 23 11.10 32.74 22.27
N MET A 24 11.90 33.09 23.28
CA MET A 24 11.61 33.53 24.66
C MET A 24 10.22 33.27 25.30
N GLY A 25 10.26 32.67 26.50
CA GLY A 25 9.27 32.80 27.58
C GLY A 25 9.84 32.17 28.86
N ALA A 26 10.13 32.99 29.88
CA ALA A 26 11.08 32.76 30.97
C ALA A 26 10.50 32.13 32.26
N LEU A 27 11.43 31.83 33.20
CA LEU A 27 11.27 31.68 34.67
C LEU A 27 10.58 30.37 35.12
N VAL A 28 11.11 29.51 35.99
CA VAL A 28 11.69 29.74 37.33
C VAL A 28 12.65 28.59 37.71
N THR A 29 13.52 28.92 38.66
CA THR A 29 14.75 28.37 39.22
C THR A 29 14.77 26.97 39.87
N ALA A 30 16.00 26.46 39.91
CA ALA A 30 16.55 25.29 40.58
C ALA A 30 16.28 25.17 42.10
N SER A 31 16.43 23.95 42.62
CA SER A 31 17.07 23.74 43.92
C SER A 31 17.59 22.30 44.08
N ALA A 32 18.92 22.17 44.08
CA ALA A 32 19.64 21.09 44.75
C ALA A 32 20.46 21.75 45.86
N ILE A 33 20.22 21.37 47.11
CA ILE A 33 21.02 21.76 48.27
C ILE A 33 21.28 20.47 49.07
N GLY A 34 22.56 20.13 49.21
CA GLY A 34 23.02 19.06 50.08
C GLY A 34 23.21 19.52 51.52
N LEU A 35 23.47 18.56 52.42
CA LEU A 35 24.15 18.83 53.68
C LEU A 35 25.21 17.76 53.94
N ALA A 36 26.44 18.23 54.10
CA ALA A 36 27.52 17.51 54.76
C ALA A 36 27.44 17.76 56.28
N GLY A 37 27.73 16.73 57.08
CA GLY A 37 27.86 16.82 58.53
C GLY A 37 28.88 15.80 59.04
N CYS A 38 29.96 16.30 59.60
CA CYS A 38 31.09 15.59 60.20
C CYS A 38 30.80 15.29 61.68
N GLY A 39 31.31 14.19 62.24
CA GLY A 39 31.34 13.95 63.69
C GLY A 39 31.63 12.50 64.07
N GLY A 40 32.80 12.24 64.67
CA GLY A 40 33.19 10.94 65.21
C GLY A 40 33.11 10.85 66.74
N GLY A 41 33.15 9.61 67.24
CA GLY A 41 33.79 9.25 68.52
C GLY A 41 32.88 8.88 69.71
N GLY A 42 33.14 7.69 70.29
CA GLY A 42 33.01 7.41 71.73
C GLY A 42 31.78 6.61 72.17
N GLY A 43 31.97 5.35 72.57
CA GLY A 43 30.91 4.40 72.90
C GLY A 43 30.34 4.44 74.32
N ASN A 44 29.24 3.70 74.50
CA ASN A 44 28.84 3.06 75.74
C ASN A 44 28.07 1.78 75.37
N ALA A 45 28.55 0.66 75.90
CA ALA A 45 28.00 -0.67 75.75
C ALA A 45 26.70 -0.82 76.56
N LEU A 46 25.59 -1.07 75.86
CA LEU A 46 24.46 -1.79 76.43
C LEU A 46 24.42 -3.18 75.79
N VAL A 47 24.97 -4.12 76.54
CA VAL A 47 24.90 -5.55 76.29
C VAL A 47 23.44 -6.02 76.35
N SER A 48 23.00 -6.73 75.31
CA SER A 48 21.87 -7.64 75.37
C SER A 48 22.26 -8.90 74.58
N PRO A 49 22.21 -10.10 75.17
CA PRO A 49 22.63 -11.31 74.50
C PRO A 49 21.49 -11.82 73.62
N SER A 50 21.49 -11.46 72.34
CA SER A 50 20.75 -12.24 71.34
C SER A 50 21.66 -13.34 70.84
N SER A 51 21.53 -14.51 71.49
CA SER A 51 22.14 -15.76 71.07
C SER A 51 22.01 -15.96 69.57
N GLY A 52 23.13 -16.35 68.97
CA GLY A 52 23.25 -16.58 67.54
C GLY A 52 22.19 -17.53 67.01
N LEU A 53 21.53 -17.06 65.97
CA LEU A 53 21.07 -17.90 64.88
C LEU A 53 21.65 -17.23 63.63
N THR A 54 22.78 -17.75 63.15
CA THR A 54 23.05 -17.61 61.73
C THR A 54 21.81 -18.20 61.02
N PRO A 55 21.20 -17.52 60.03
CA PRO A 55 20.23 -18.19 59.20
C PRO A 55 21.00 -19.30 58.48
N THR A 56 20.93 -20.52 58.99
CA THR A 56 21.17 -21.67 58.13
C THR A 56 20.15 -21.55 57.01
N PRO A 57 20.58 -21.70 55.74
CA PRO A 57 19.63 -21.67 54.64
C PRO A 57 18.56 -22.72 54.95
N VAL A 58 17.32 -22.28 55.13
CA VAL A 58 16.15 -23.15 55.11
C VAL A 58 16.32 -23.98 53.82
N PRO A 59 16.40 -25.32 53.87
CA PRO A 59 16.35 -26.08 52.65
C PRO A 59 15.02 -25.72 52.00
N THR A 60 15.09 -24.99 50.90
CA THR A 60 13.94 -24.82 50.03
C THR A 60 13.43 -26.23 49.74
N PRO A 61 12.11 -26.49 49.87
CA PRO A 61 11.58 -27.75 49.41
C PRO A 61 11.96 -27.89 47.94
N VAL A 62 12.88 -28.80 47.63
CA VAL A 62 13.17 -29.23 46.25
C VAL A 62 11.93 -29.99 45.82
N VAL A 63 10.93 -29.28 45.30
CA VAL A 63 9.79 -29.87 44.62
C VAL A 63 10.35 -30.54 43.37
N PRO A 64 10.07 -31.83 43.13
CA PRO A 64 10.70 -32.59 42.06
C PRO A 64 10.32 -31.95 40.73
N ASN A 65 11.34 -31.56 39.95
CA ASN A 65 11.39 -31.50 38.48
C ASN A 65 10.05 -31.60 37.74
N THR A 66 9.07 -30.76 38.08
CA THR A 66 7.76 -30.87 37.45
C THR A 66 7.91 -30.14 36.13
N ALA A 67 8.30 -30.88 35.10
CA ALA A 67 8.36 -30.36 33.74
C ALA A 67 6.92 -30.10 33.29
N TYR A 68 6.53 -28.83 33.22
CA TYR A 68 5.25 -28.41 32.67
C TYR A 68 5.47 -27.46 31.49
N LEU A 69 4.41 -27.26 30.69
CA LEU A 69 4.42 -26.30 29.59
C LEU A 69 3.72 -25.01 30.04
N VAL A 70 4.40 -23.88 29.91
CA VAL A 70 3.82 -22.54 30.07
C VAL A 70 3.51 -21.96 28.70
N VAL A 71 2.36 -21.34 28.54
CA VAL A 71 1.97 -20.64 27.30
C VAL A 71 1.63 -19.19 27.65
N ALA A 72 2.33 -18.25 27.04
CA ALA A 72 2.09 -16.82 27.21
C ALA A 72 2.56 -16.03 25.99
N LEU A 73 2.25 -14.72 25.95
CA LEU A 73 2.69 -13.82 24.88
C LEU A 73 4.03 -13.19 25.24
N GLY A 74 4.97 -13.19 24.29
CA GLY A 74 6.30 -12.62 24.45
C GLY A 74 7.32 -13.60 25.00
N SER A 75 8.59 -13.18 25.00
CA SER A 75 9.73 -14.00 25.47
C SER A 75 9.64 -14.29 26.98
N PRO A 76 10.06 -15.49 27.42
CA PRO A 76 10.00 -15.85 28.83
C PRO A 76 11.00 -15.02 29.66
N THR A 77 10.59 -14.60 30.86
CA THR A 77 11.47 -13.97 31.84
C THR A 77 12.02 -15.00 32.84
N ALA A 78 13.04 -14.63 33.61
CA ALA A 78 13.68 -15.54 34.58
C ALA A 78 12.75 -15.94 35.73
N GLU A 79 11.69 -15.18 35.99
CA GLU A 79 10.70 -15.46 37.03
C GLU A 79 9.66 -16.51 36.59
N VAL A 80 9.51 -16.74 35.28
CA VAL A 80 8.54 -17.69 34.72
C VAL A 80 9.12 -19.10 34.71
N GLY A 81 8.40 -20.05 35.30
CA GLY A 81 8.74 -21.48 35.25
C GLY A 81 9.81 -21.92 36.26
N ALA A 82 9.73 -23.18 36.67
CA ALA A 82 10.81 -23.85 37.40
C ALA A 82 11.82 -24.49 36.42
N ASP A 83 12.96 -24.95 36.91
CA ASP A 83 13.88 -25.75 36.09
C ASP A 83 13.21 -27.03 35.59
N GLY A 84 13.42 -27.37 34.32
CA GLY A 84 12.72 -28.43 33.59
C GLY A 84 11.45 -27.98 32.85
N THR A 85 10.99 -26.75 33.04
CA THR A 85 9.80 -26.20 32.37
C THR A 85 10.08 -25.88 30.89
N TYR A 86 9.09 -26.10 30.02
CA TYR A 86 9.07 -25.60 28.65
C TYR A 86 8.15 -24.38 28.53
N TYR A 87 8.48 -23.44 27.66
CA TYR A 87 7.70 -22.23 27.44
C TYR A 87 7.39 -22.05 25.95
N LEU A 88 6.12 -21.89 25.62
CA LEU A 88 5.66 -21.53 24.27
C LEU A 88 5.25 -20.05 24.26
N ASP A 89 5.98 -19.25 23.49
CA ASP A 89 5.54 -17.90 23.11
C ASP A 89 4.47 -18.02 22.02
N ALA A 90 3.22 -17.79 22.39
CA ALA A 90 2.09 -17.85 21.47
C ALA A 90 2.06 -16.67 20.48
N GLY A 91 2.82 -15.60 20.71
CA GLY A 91 2.92 -14.46 19.81
C GLY A 91 3.88 -14.72 18.64
N SER A 92 5.05 -15.31 18.93
CA SER A 92 6.06 -15.62 17.91
C SER A 92 6.04 -17.07 17.42
N GLY A 93 5.29 -17.96 18.08
CA GLY A 93 5.26 -19.39 17.80
C GLY A 93 6.58 -20.09 18.16
N ARG A 94 7.31 -19.57 19.14
CA ARG A 94 8.62 -20.10 19.56
C ARG A 94 8.53 -20.93 20.83
N LEU A 95 9.11 -22.12 20.80
CA LEU A 95 9.28 -22.99 21.95
C LEU A 95 10.68 -22.80 22.56
N PHE A 96 10.72 -22.50 23.85
CA PHE A 96 11.91 -22.36 24.68
C PHE A 96 11.95 -23.50 25.71
N GLY A 97 13.13 -24.03 25.99
CA GLY A 97 13.33 -24.94 27.11
C GLY A 97 14.12 -26.21 26.78
N PRO A 98 14.31 -27.08 27.78
CA PRO A 98 13.87 -26.89 29.18
C PRO A 98 14.66 -25.78 29.89
N LYS A 99 14.04 -25.09 30.85
CA LYS A 99 14.73 -24.11 31.72
C LYS A 99 15.77 -24.81 32.59
N VAL A 100 16.95 -24.22 32.78
CA VAL A 100 18.05 -24.83 33.55
C VAL A 100 18.70 -23.79 34.45
N SER A 101 18.83 -24.11 35.74
CA SER A 101 19.47 -23.26 36.75
C SER A 101 18.91 -21.83 36.81
N GLY A 102 17.58 -21.69 36.68
CA GLY A 102 16.89 -20.41 36.66
C GLY A 102 16.96 -19.65 35.33
N ALA A 103 17.67 -20.19 34.32
CA ALA A 103 17.88 -19.54 33.03
C ALA A 103 17.19 -20.27 31.88
N TRP A 104 16.61 -19.50 30.96
CA TRP A 104 16.08 -20.02 29.71
C TRP A 104 17.21 -20.18 28.68
N PRO A 105 17.22 -21.27 27.87
CA PRO A 105 18.14 -21.38 26.76
C PRO A 105 17.99 -20.20 25.79
N SER A 106 19.10 -19.69 25.26
CA SER A 106 19.10 -18.62 24.25
C SER A 106 18.56 -19.10 22.90
N ALA A 107 18.69 -20.41 22.63
CA ALA A 107 18.10 -21.04 21.47
C ALA A 107 16.61 -21.33 21.70
N SER A 108 15.80 -21.14 20.65
CA SER A 108 14.39 -21.52 20.62
C SER A 108 14.01 -22.11 19.27
N LEU A 109 13.02 -23.01 19.31
CA LEU A 109 12.48 -23.69 18.14
C LEU A 109 11.30 -22.89 17.58
N SER A 110 11.36 -22.49 16.31
CA SER A 110 10.19 -21.92 15.61
C SER A 110 9.24 -23.05 15.25
N LEU A 111 7.99 -22.98 15.73
CA LEU A 111 6.91 -23.88 15.34
C LEU A 111 6.16 -23.38 14.10
N THR A 112 6.45 -22.15 13.67
CA THR A 112 5.92 -21.58 12.43
C THR A 112 6.73 -22.09 11.24
N GLY A 113 6.05 -22.76 10.31
CA GLY A 113 6.62 -23.20 9.04
C GLY A 113 6.78 -22.05 8.02
N PRO A 114 7.42 -22.31 6.88
CA PRO A 114 7.47 -21.34 5.80
C PRO A 114 6.06 -20.96 5.34
N ALA A 115 5.91 -19.75 4.81
CA ALA A 115 4.66 -19.35 4.16
C ALA A 115 4.30 -20.36 3.06
N GLY A 116 3.01 -20.68 2.94
CA GLY A 116 2.52 -21.51 1.84
C GLY A 116 2.78 -20.86 0.47
N PRO A 117 2.72 -21.64 -0.61
CA PRO A 117 2.85 -21.08 -1.96
C PRO A 117 1.75 -20.04 -2.21
N VAL A 118 2.06 -19.04 -3.02
CA VAL A 118 1.05 -18.10 -3.54
C VAL A 118 -0.01 -18.90 -4.31
N GLY A 119 -1.29 -18.57 -4.10
CA GLY A 119 -2.39 -19.20 -4.83
C GLY A 119 -2.28 -18.98 -6.35
N ALA A 120 -2.91 -19.86 -7.13
CA ALA A 120 -2.96 -19.70 -8.59
C ALA A 120 -3.62 -18.37 -8.98
N ALA A 121 -3.16 -17.77 -10.09
CA ALA A 121 -3.83 -16.63 -10.67
C ALA A 121 -5.28 -16.99 -11.05
N GLY A 122 -6.20 -16.05 -10.88
CA GLY A 122 -7.59 -16.23 -11.31
C GLY A 122 -7.71 -16.43 -12.83
N ALA A 123 -8.76 -17.11 -13.26
CA ALA A 123 -9.06 -17.25 -14.68
C ALA A 123 -9.27 -15.89 -15.35
N ALA A 124 -8.89 -15.78 -16.63
CA ALA A 124 -9.22 -14.60 -17.43
C ALA A 124 -10.76 -14.43 -17.50
N GLY A 125 -11.22 -13.17 -17.50
CA GLY A 125 -12.63 -12.87 -17.70
C GLY A 125 -13.12 -13.30 -19.08
N ALA A 126 -14.41 -13.59 -19.21
CA ALA A 126 -15.02 -13.87 -20.50
C ALA A 126 -14.89 -12.67 -21.46
N ALA A 127 -14.76 -12.94 -22.76
CA ALA A 127 -14.84 -11.90 -23.76
C ALA A 127 -16.20 -11.19 -23.70
N GLY A 128 -16.20 -9.87 -23.91
CA GLY A 128 -17.44 -9.10 -23.99
C GLY A 128 -18.29 -9.52 -25.19
N PRO A 129 -19.62 -9.26 -25.16
CA PRO A 129 -20.48 -9.51 -26.30
C PRO A 129 -20.04 -8.67 -27.51
N ALA A 130 -20.30 -9.18 -28.71
CA ALA A 130 -20.13 -8.39 -29.92
C ALA A 130 -21.01 -7.13 -29.87
N GLY A 131 -20.52 -6.03 -30.42
CA GLY A 131 -21.30 -4.81 -30.56
C GLY A 131 -22.51 -5.00 -31.48
N ALA A 132 -23.56 -4.20 -31.28
CA ALA A 132 -24.71 -4.20 -32.18
C ALA A 132 -24.28 -3.80 -33.60
N ALA A 133 -24.94 -4.36 -34.62
CA ALA A 133 -24.77 -3.91 -35.98
C ALA A 133 -25.15 -2.43 -36.11
N GLY A 134 -24.41 -1.69 -36.94
CA GLY A 134 -24.76 -0.30 -37.26
C GLY A 134 -26.10 -0.21 -37.98
N VAL A 135 -26.81 0.90 -37.80
CA VAL A 135 -28.02 1.20 -38.57
C VAL A 135 -27.67 1.36 -40.06
N ALA A 136 -28.57 0.91 -40.94
CA ALA A 136 -28.44 1.18 -42.36
C ALA A 136 -28.40 2.71 -42.60
N GLY A 137 -27.56 3.15 -43.54
CA GLY A 137 -27.52 4.54 -43.95
C GLY A 137 -28.84 4.97 -44.61
N PRO A 138 -29.15 6.28 -44.63
CA PRO A 138 -30.30 6.78 -45.36
C PRO A 138 -30.19 6.45 -46.86
N ALA A 139 -31.33 6.25 -47.51
CA ALA A 139 -31.37 6.14 -48.96
C ALA A 139 -30.77 7.41 -49.61
N GLY A 140 -30.04 7.24 -50.72
CA GLY A 140 -29.53 8.37 -51.49
C GLY A 140 -30.66 9.20 -52.13
N PRO A 141 -30.39 10.46 -52.51
CA PRO A 141 -31.35 11.28 -53.24
C PRO A 141 -31.71 10.62 -54.58
N ALA A 142 -32.96 10.76 -55.01
CA ALA A 142 -33.40 10.28 -56.33
C ALA A 142 -32.62 11.01 -57.44
N SER A 143 -32.18 10.27 -58.46
CA SER A 143 -31.53 10.87 -59.63
C SER A 143 -32.55 11.62 -60.50
N PRO A 144 -32.19 12.78 -61.07
CA PRO A 144 -33.04 13.44 -62.05
C PRO A 144 -33.23 12.56 -63.30
N GLY A 145 -34.44 12.56 -63.83
CA GLY A 145 -34.81 11.83 -65.04
C GLY A 145 -34.37 12.55 -66.31
N LEU A 146 -34.20 11.79 -67.40
CA LEU A 146 -33.95 12.28 -68.75
C LEU A 146 -35.13 11.93 -69.65
N TYR A 147 -35.80 12.94 -70.19
CA TYR A 147 -36.92 12.80 -71.12
C TYR A 147 -36.47 13.18 -72.53
N SER A 148 -37.21 12.76 -73.56
CA SER A 148 -36.95 13.16 -74.94
C SER A 148 -38.24 13.27 -75.75
N GLY A 149 -38.20 14.08 -76.79
CA GLY A 149 -39.28 14.20 -77.75
C GLY A 149 -38.99 15.23 -78.83
N SER A 150 -39.84 15.28 -79.84
CA SER A 150 -39.66 16.09 -81.05
C SER A 150 -40.24 17.50 -80.96
N THR A 151 -40.93 17.83 -79.88
CA THR A 151 -41.55 19.13 -79.59
C THR A 151 -41.09 19.66 -78.23
N PRO A 152 -41.22 20.97 -77.93
CA PRO A 152 -40.91 21.51 -76.62
C PRO A 152 -41.69 20.78 -75.49
N PRO A 153 -41.05 20.51 -74.34
CA PRO A 153 -41.69 19.76 -73.27
C PRO A 153 -42.83 20.54 -72.62
N SER A 154 -43.91 19.84 -72.25
CA SER A 154 -45.00 20.46 -71.49
C SER A 154 -44.62 20.66 -70.02
N ALA A 155 -45.19 21.67 -69.37
CA ALA A 155 -44.97 21.93 -67.93
C ALA A 155 -45.42 20.76 -67.03
N SER A 156 -46.28 19.86 -67.51
CA SER A 156 -46.70 18.66 -66.77
C SER A 156 -45.72 17.48 -66.90
N LEU A 157 -44.78 17.52 -67.85
CA LEU A 157 -43.79 16.46 -68.06
C LEU A 157 -42.62 16.61 -67.07
N GLY A 158 -42.27 15.52 -66.39
CA GLY A 158 -41.13 15.48 -65.45
C GLY A 158 -41.35 16.22 -64.13
N ARG A 159 -40.41 16.02 -63.22
CA ARG A 159 -40.27 16.67 -61.91
C ARG A 159 -39.15 17.70 -61.97
N ASP A 160 -39.11 18.59 -60.98
CA ASP A 160 -38.00 19.53 -60.84
C ASP A 160 -36.68 18.77 -60.67
N GLY A 161 -35.65 19.21 -61.40
CA GLY A 161 -34.36 18.54 -61.53
C GLY A 161 -34.19 17.76 -62.84
N ASP A 162 -35.27 17.39 -63.53
CA ASP A 162 -35.22 16.58 -64.75
C ASP A 162 -34.68 17.37 -65.95
N PHE A 163 -34.12 16.65 -66.94
CA PHE A 163 -33.64 17.19 -68.21
C PHE A 163 -34.47 16.65 -69.38
N TYR A 164 -34.57 17.42 -70.46
CA TYR A 164 -35.28 17.05 -71.68
C TYR A 164 -34.39 17.21 -72.91
N LEU A 165 -34.40 16.22 -73.82
CA LEU A 165 -33.74 16.29 -75.11
C LEU A 165 -34.77 16.57 -76.20
N ASN A 166 -34.69 17.74 -76.82
CA ASN A 166 -35.41 17.99 -78.05
C ASN A 166 -34.63 17.35 -79.20
N ILE A 167 -35.14 16.23 -79.73
CA ILE A 167 -34.42 15.47 -80.77
C ILE A 167 -34.50 16.13 -82.15
N THR A 168 -35.43 17.05 -82.35
CA THR A 168 -35.58 17.81 -83.59
C THR A 168 -34.59 18.97 -83.63
N GLU A 169 -34.53 19.74 -82.55
CA GLU A 169 -33.63 20.91 -82.42
C GLU A 169 -32.23 20.51 -81.96
N ARG A 170 -32.06 19.26 -81.51
CA ARG A 170 -30.82 18.71 -80.95
C ARG A 170 -30.32 19.52 -79.75
N THR A 171 -31.25 20.05 -78.96
CA THR A 171 -30.99 20.86 -77.76
C THR A 171 -31.31 20.08 -76.49
N VAL A 172 -30.62 20.44 -75.41
CA VAL A 172 -30.90 19.97 -74.05
C VAL A 172 -31.57 21.10 -73.29
N ILE A 173 -32.73 20.81 -72.72
CA ILE A 173 -33.56 21.75 -71.97
C ILE A 173 -33.62 21.27 -70.52
N GLY A 174 -33.08 22.05 -69.58
CA GLY A 174 -33.11 21.71 -68.15
C GLY A 174 -32.00 22.35 -67.32
N PRO A 175 -31.96 22.09 -66.00
CA PRO A 175 -32.94 21.29 -65.25
C PRO A 175 -34.29 22.01 -65.11
N LYS A 176 -35.39 21.26 -65.09
CA LYS A 176 -36.72 21.79 -64.76
C LYS A 176 -36.72 22.39 -63.35
N ALA A 177 -37.32 23.56 -63.16
CA ALA A 177 -37.39 24.21 -61.86
C ALA A 177 -38.74 24.91 -61.65
N ASN A 178 -39.30 24.77 -60.44
CA ASN A 178 -40.58 25.37 -60.05
C ASN A 178 -41.73 25.01 -61.02
N GLY A 179 -41.73 23.78 -61.54
CA GLY A 179 -42.73 23.30 -62.50
C GLY A 179 -42.57 23.81 -63.93
N ALA A 180 -41.54 24.63 -64.22
CA ALA A 180 -41.30 25.19 -65.54
C ALA A 180 -40.01 24.65 -66.18
N TRP A 181 -40.06 24.40 -67.48
CA TRP A 181 -38.87 24.12 -68.28
C TRP A 181 -38.21 25.45 -68.67
N PRO A 182 -36.88 25.59 -68.53
CA PRO A 182 -36.17 26.75 -69.04
C PRO A 182 -36.34 26.84 -70.57
N ALA A 183 -36.45 28.06 -71.09
CA ALA A 183 -36.59 28.30 -72.53
C ALA A 183 -35.24 28.23 -73.25
#